data_AF-A0A352M9S9-F1
#
_entry.id   AF-A0A352M9S9-F1
#
_cell.length_a   1.000
_cell.length_b   1.000
_cell.length_c   1.000
_cell.angle_alpha   90.00
_cell.angle_beta   90.00
_cell.angle_gamma   90.00
#
_symmetry.space_group_name_H-M   'P 1'
#
loop_
_entity.id
_entity.type
_entity.pdbx_description
1 polymer ?
#
loop_
_entity_poly.entity_id
_entity_poly.type
_entity_poly.pdbx_seq_one_letter_code
_entity_poly.pdbx_strand_id
1 'polypeptide(L)' 'MKYSRSHNRKTYPFESACKKTMYNSLIEANDAIEFLRKTKYVKELSAYKCTVCGFWHLTSK' A
#
# COMPACT_ATOMS: atom_id res chain seq x y z
N MET A 1 17.51 41.45 14.31
CA MET A 1 17.64 40.17 15.04
C MET A 1 16.98 39.08 14.21
N LYS A 2 17.76 38.16 13.62
CA LYS A 2 17.26 37.10 12.72
C LYS A 2 16.90 35.87 13.56
N TYR A 3 15.62 35.59 13.73
CA TYR A 3 15.17 34.36 14.39
C TYR A 3 14.94 33.27 13.35
N SER A 4 15.99 32.47 13.11
CA SER A 4 15.88 31.18 12.42
C SER A 4 15.19 30.21 13.37
N ARG A 5 13.89 29.95 13.18
CA ARG A 5 13.19 28.92 13.97
C ARG A 5 13.50 27.55 13.39
N SER A 6 14.41 26.89 14.10
CA SER A 6 14.79 25.49 13.98
C SER A 6 13.60 24.56 13.76
N HIS A 7 13.77 23.68 12.77
CA HIS A 7 13.17 22.37 12.63
C HIS A 7 12.54 21.86 13.93
N ASN A 8 11.21 21.83 14.01
CA ASN A 8 10.53 21.26 15.16
C ASN A 8 9.49 20.21 14.73
N ARG A 9 9.88 18.96 14.98
CA ARG A 9 9.10 17.75 15.23
C ARG A 9 8.20 17.25 14.11
N LYS A 10 8.72 16.22 13.43
CA LYS A 10 7.94 15.16 12.80
C LYS A 10 7.01 14.54 13.87
N THR A 11 5.79 15.02 13.95
CA THR A 11 4.70 14.25 14.56
C THR A 11 4.41 13.13 13.57
N TYR A 12 4.89 11.92 13.88
CA TYR A 12 4.52 10.72 13.16
C TYR A 12 3.00 10.55 13.24
N PRO A 13 2.24 10.58 12.13
CA PRO A 13 1.18 9.61 12.05
C PRO A 13 1.88 8.26 11.85
N PHE A 14 1.49 7.25 12.60
CA PHE A 14 1.60 5.85 12.16
C PHE A 14 0.66 5.68 10.93
N GLU A 15 0.84 6.49 9.89
CA GLU A 15 0.25 6.22 8.60
C GLU A 15 0.96 4.97 8.13
N SER A 16 0.24 3.85 8.15
CA SER A 16 0.68 2.63 7.49
C SER A 16 1.26 3.03 6.14
N ALA A 17 2.52 2.66 5.88
CA ALA A 17 3.29 3.14 4.73
C ALA A 17 2.61 2.85 3.37
N CYS A 18 1.52 2.08 3.38
CA CYS A 18 0.59 1.96 2.27
C CYS A 18 -0.86 2.14 2.75
N LYS A 19 -1.66 2.92 2.00
CA LYS A 19 -3.13 3.02 2.15
C LYS A 19 -3.88 1.88 1.45
N LYS A 20 -3.15 1.02 0.74
CA LYS A 20 -3.69 -0.11 -0.03
C LYS A 20 -3.75 -1.36 0.85
N THR A 21 -4.69 -2.25 0.54
CA THR A 21 -4.80 -3.57 1.18
C THR A 21 -3.45 -4.30 1.10
N MET A 22 -2.92 -4.68 2.25
CA MET A 22 -1.66 -5.41 2.41
C MET A 22 -1.96 -6.90 2.49
N TYR A 23 -1.21 -7.69 1.72
CA TYR A 23 -1.21 -9.15 1.79
C TYR A 23 0.17 -9.63 2.22
N ASN A 24 0.22 -10.63 3.10
CA ASN A 24 1.49 -11.15 3.62
C ASN A 24 2.17 -12.06 2.60
N SER A 25 1.38 -12.82 1.83
CA SER A 25 1.85 -13.73 0.80
C SER A 25 1.32 -13.37 -0.59
N LEU A 26 2.08 -13.77 -1.61
CA LEU A 26 1.64 -13.71 -3.01
C LEU A 26 0.37 -14.54 -3.24
N ILE A 27 0.22 -15.64 -2.51
CA ILE A 27 -0.92 -16.56 -2.62
C ILE A 27 -2.21 -15.83 -2.19
N GLU A 28 -2.20 -15.18 -1.02
CA GLU A 28 -3.34 -14.39 -0.53
C GLU A 28 -3.66 -13.22 -1.46
N ALA A 29 -2.63 -12.57 -2.01
CA ALA A 29 -2.81 -11.50 -2.97
C ALA A 29 -3.48 -11.99 -4.27
N ASN A 30 -3.08 -13.16 -4.78
CA ASN A 30 -3.69 -13.76 -5.99
C ASN A 30 -5.12 -14.25 -5.73
N ASP A 31 -5.39 -14.88 -4.59
CA ASP A 31 -6.75 -15.28 -4.22
C ASP A 31 -7.69 -14.07 -4.16
N ALA A 32 -7.22 -12.96 -3.59
CA ALA A 32 -7.96 -11.70 -3.60
C ALA A 32 -8.16 -11.13 -5.02
N ILE A 33 -7.17 -11.25 -5.93
CA ILE A 33 -7.34 -10.89 -7.34
C ILE A 33 -8.45 -11.71 -7.97
N GLU A 34 -8.44 -13.03 -7.80
CA GLU A 34 -9.44 -13.93 -8.36
C GLU A 34 -10.84 -13.62 -7.81
N PHE A 35 -10.95 -13.37 -6.51
CA PHE A 35 -12.19 -12.97 -5.88
C PHE A 35 -12.71 -11.64 -6.44
N LEU A 36 -11.85 -10.63 -6.59
CA LEU A 36 -12.22 -9.33 -7.14
C LEU A 36 -12.60 -9.41 -8.64
N ARG A 37 -11.93 -10.25 -9.41
CA ARG A 37 -12.28 -10.55 -10.80
C ARG A 37 -13.68 -11.15 -10.90
N LYS A 38 -14.01 -12.12 -10.02
CA LYS A 38 -15.32 -12.78 -9.98
C LYS A 38 -16.45 -11.88 -9.48
N THR A 39 -16.21 -11.06 -8.46
CA THR A 39 -17.28 -10.30 -7.78
C THR A 39 -17.59 -8.96 -8.41
N LYS A 40 -16.58 -8.25 -8.92
CA LYS A 40 -16.73 -6.85 -9.33
C LYS A 40 -16.41 -6.61 -10.81
N TYR A 41 -16.14 -7.67 -11.60
CA TYR A 41 -15.71 -7.56 -13.00
C TYR A 41 -14.60 -6.51 -13.18
N VAL A 42 -13.66 -6.45 -12.22
CA VAL A 42 -12.57 -5.47 -12.24
C VAL A 42 -11.54 -5.89 -13.29
N LYS A 43 -11.06 -4.91 -14.07
CA LYS A 43 -9.96 -5.06 -15.04
C LYS A 43 -8.73 -5.68 -14.40
N GLU A 44 -7.84 -6.21 -15.25
CA GLU A 44 -6.64 -6.99 -14.93
C GLU A 44 -5.84 -6.47 -13.72
N LEU A 45 -6.22 -6.95 -12.53
CA LEU A 45 -5.48 -6.74 -11.29
C LEU A 45 -4.23 -7.63 -11.29
N SER A 46 -3.12 -7.07 -10.81
CA SER A 46 -1.84 -7.73 -10.63
C SER A 46 -1.32 -7.49 -9.21
N ALA A 47 -0.72 -8.51 -8.61
CA ALA A 47 -0.07 -8.41 -7.31
C ALA A 47 1.37 -7.93 -7.51
N TYR A 48 1.79 -6.93 -6.74
CA TYR A 48 3.18 -6.46 -6.70
C TYR A 48 3.66 -6.35 -5.26
N LYS A 49 4.94 -6.66 -5.03
CA LYS A 49 5.57 -6.45 -3.73
C LYS A 49 6.01 -4.99 -3.62
N CYS A 50 5.50 -4.29 -2.62
CA CYS A 50 5.90 -2.91 -2.38
C CYS A 50 7.25 -2.86 -1.67
N THR A 51 8.15 -2.03 -2.16
CA THR A 51 9.50 -1.82 -1.60
C THR A 51 9.51 -0.95 -0.34
N VAL A 52 8.42 -0.23 -0.06
CA VAL A 52 8.31 0.69 1.09
C VAL A 52 7.81 -0.03 2.34
N CYS A 53 6.80 -0.89 2.21
CA CYS A 53 6.21 -1.63 3.34
C CYS A 53 6.61 -3.11 3.38
N GLY A 54 7.14 -3.67 2.29
CA GLY A 54 7.54 -5.08 2.20
C GLY A 54 6.39 -6.07 1.94
N PHE A 55 5.13 -5.60 1.92
CA PHE A 55 3.94 -6.40 1.70
C PHE A 55 3.52 -6.46 0.23
N TRP A 56 2.66 -7.43 -0.08
CA TRP A 56 2.03 -7.58 -1.38
C TRP A 56 0.81 -6.68 -1.49
N HIS A 57 0.69 -6.00 -2.63
CA HIS A 57 -0.39 -5.09 -2.93
C HIS A 57 -1.00 -5.38 -4.30
N LEU A 58 -2.28 -5.03 -4.42
CA LEU A 58 -3.02 -5.10 -5.66
C LEU A 58 -2.85 -3.79 -6.43
N THR A 59 -2.55 -3.88 -7.71
CA THR A 59 -2.63 -2.76 -8.64
C THR A 59 -3.46 -3.17 -9.86
N SER A 60 -4.31 -2.27 -10.36
CA SER A 60 -4.81 -2.41 -11.72
C SER A 60 -3.64 -2.13 -12.66
N LYS A 61 -3.48 -2.96 -13.68
CA LYS A 61 -2.71 -2.57 -14.86
C LYS A 61 -3.54 -1.66 -15.77
#